data_AF-A0A562KJS4-F1
#
_entry.id   AF-A0A562KJS4-F1
#
_cell.length_a   1.000
_cell.length_b   1.000
_cell.length_c   1.000
_cell.angle_alpha   90.00
_cell.angle_beta   90.00
_cell.angle_gamma   90.00
#
_symmetry.space_group_name_H-M   'P 1'
#
loop_
_entity.id
_entity.type
_entity.pdbx_description
1 polymer ?
#
loop_
_entity_poly.entity_id
_entity_poly.type
_entity_poly.pdbx_seq_one_letter_code
_entity_poly.pdbx_strand_id
1 'polypeptide(L)'
;MTRNQTMATLFKTTASLLAVAASAIALQTSPSLAFSSEAQQMCTGDAMRLCSSEIPDIPRVRACMVRNKANVSPGCRAVMDREATASRKREAAAQ
;
A
#
# COMPACT_ATOMS: atom_id res chain seq x y z
N MET A 1 22.47 -14.52 -0.97
CA MET A 1 23.51 -14.53 0.09
C MET A 1 23.79 -13.08 0.50
N THR A 2 23.75 -12.81 1.82
CA THR A 2 24.24 -11.60 2.54
C THR A 2 23.66 -10.25 2.11
N ARG A 3 22.65 -9.64 2.75
CA ARG A 3 22.45 -9.31 4.18
C ARG A 3 23.65 -8.54 4.76
N ASN A 4 23.41 -7.33 5.26
CA ASN A 4 24.20 -6.62 6.28
C ASN A 4 25.48 -5.87 5.86
N GLN A 5 25.41 -4.84 5.01
CA GLN A 5 26.37 -3.70 5.10
C GLN A 5 25.64 -2.34 5.12
N THR A 6 24.60 -2.31 5.93
CA THR A 6 24.25 -1.16 6.76
C THR A 6 25.49 -0.42 7.28
N MET A 7 25.30 0.88 7.52
CA MET A 7 25.87 1.64 8.65
C MET A 7 27.21 2.39 8.53
N ALA A 8 28.18 2.07 7.66
CA ALA A 8 29.53 2.62 7.88
C ALA A 8 30.02 3.79 6.99
N THR A 9 29.54 3.97 5.75
CA THR A 9 30.41 4.67 4.76
C THR A 9 30.10 6.12 4.41
N LEU A 10 29.03 6.75 4.91
CA LEU A 10 28.77 8.17 4.60
C LEU A 10 28.86 9.10 5.82
N PHE A 11 29.39 8.59 6.95
CA PHE A 11 29.89 9.43 8.05
C PHE A 11 31.32 9.95 7.82
N LYS A 12 31.95 9.55 6.72
CA LYS A 12 33.34 9.86 6.44
C LYS A 12 33.42 10.69 5.16
N THR A 13 34.16 11.78 5.27
CA THR A 13 34.64 12.65 4.19
C THR A 13 33.68 13.73 3.69
N THR A 14 33.38 14.65 4.62
CA THR A 14 33.58 16.08 4.40
C THR A 14 34.82 16.35 3.53
N ALA A 15 34.61 16.77 2.29
CA ALA A 15 35.52 17.49 1.38
C ALA A 15 35.37 16.99 -0.05
N SER A 16 34.37 17.49 -0.77
CA SER A 16 34.49 17.78 -2.21
C SER A 16 33.29 18.62 -2.65
N LEU A 17 33.63 19.82 -3.08
CA LEU A 17 32.78 20.84 -3.67
C LEU A 17 32.33 20.41 -5.08
N LEU A 18 31.10 20.79 -5.42
CA LEU A 18 30.50 20.84 -6.77
C LEU A 18 30.27 19.51 -7.50
N ALA A 19 29.03 19.01 -7.44
CA ALA A 19 28.20 18.82 -8.63
C ALA A 19 26.76 18.55 -8.20
N VAL A 20 25.90 19.55 -8.38
CA VAL A 20 24.45 19.39 -8.39
C VAL A 20 24.11 18.37 -9.46
N ALA A 21 23.70 17.17 -9.04
CA ALA A 21 22.82 16.32 -9.81
C ALA A 21 21.65 16.03 -8.87
N ALA A 22 20.62 16.87 -8.98
CA ALA A 22 19.33 16.64 -8.34
C ALA A 22 18.77 15.34 -8.92
N SER A 23 19.08 14.21 -8.27
CA SER A 23 18.37 12.97 -8.48
C SER A 23 16.95 13.21 -7.98
N ALA A 24 16.05 13.50 -8.92
CA ALA A 24 14.63 13.44 -8.69
C ALA A 24 14.31 12.02 -8.23
N ILE A 25 14.23 11.83 -6.92
CA ILE A 25 13.68 10.63 -6.31
C ILE A 25 12.20 10.69 -6.68
N ALA A 26 11.84 10.03 -7.78
CA ALA A 26 10.46 9.63 -8.01
C ALA A 26 10.11 8.74 -6.82
N LEU A 27 9.46 9.34 -5.82
CA LEU A 27 8.97 8.66 -4.65
C LEU A 27 7.88 7.71 -5.17
N GLN A 28 8.27 6.45 -5.41
CA GLN A 28 7.36 5.30 -5.49
C GLN A 28 6.60 5.31 -4.16
N THR A 29 5.55 6.11 -4.10
CA THR A 29 4.55 6.01 -3.07
C THR A 29 3.76 4.80 -3.49
N SER A 30 4.27 3.61 -3.15
CA SER A 30 3.48 2.39 -3.22
C SER A 30 2.17 2.72 -2.52
N PRO A 31 1.01 2.65 -3.19
CA PRO A 31 -0.25 2.96 -2.55
C PRO A 31 -0.38 1.98 -1.40
N SER A 32 -0.13 2.47 -0.19
CA SER A 32 -0.52 1.81 1.04
C SER A 32 -2.04 1.89 1.02
N LEU A 33 -2.66 0.97 0.27
CA LEU A 33 -4.07 0.68 0.29
C LEU A 33 -4.43 0.08 1.64
N ALA A 34 -3.96 0.64 2.76
CA ALA A 34 -4.49 0.32 4.06
C ALA A 34 -5.97 0.60 3.95
N PHE A 35 -6.74 -0.46 3.66
CA PHE A 35 -8.17 -0.49 3.80
C PHE A 35 -8.44 0.26 5.09
N SER A 36 -9.08 1.42 5.00
CA SER A 36 -9.42 2.21 6.16
C SER A 36 -10.04 1.26 7.20
N SER A 37 -9.80 1.47 8.48
CA SER A 37 -10.36 0.62 9.54
C SER A 37 -11.89 0.48 9.39
N GLU A 38 -12.53 1.51 8.85
CA GLU A 38 -13.94 1.53 8.47
C GLU A 38 -14.29 0.56 7.32
N ALA A 39 -13.43 0.49 6.30
CA ALA A 39 -13.54 -0.47 5.20
C ALA A 39 -13.36 -1.91 5.70
N GLN A 40 -12.45 -2.12 6.66
CA GLN A 40 -12.25 -3.43 7.27
C GLN A 40 -13.50 -3.87 8.03
N GLN A 41 -14.13 -2.99 8.83
CA GLN A 41 -15.36 -3.29 9.56
C GLN A 41 -16.48 -3.73 8.61
N MET A 42 -16.70 -2.96 7.54
CA MET A 42 -17.77 -3.24 6.57
C MET A 42 -17.54 -4.51 5.75
N CYS A 43 -16.27 -4.83 5.44
CA CYS A 43 -15.91 -5.98 4.63
C CYS A 43 -15.56 -7.23 5.45
N THR A 44 -15.53 -7.18 6.79
CA THR A 44 -15.13 -8.33 7.63
C THR A 44 -16.08 -9.52 7.45
N GLY A 45 -17.40 -9.28 7.39
CA GLY A 45 -18.38 -10.34 7.14
C GLY A 45 -18.20 -11.02 5.78
N ASP A 46 -17.93 -10.23 4.74
CA ASP A 46 -17.64 -10.75 3.39
C ASP A 46 -16.30 -11.48 3.34
N ALA A 47 -15.27 -10.96 4.02
CA ALA A 47 -13.95 -11.57 4.10
C ALA A 47 -14.00 -12.95 4.76
N MET A 48 -14.73 -13.08 5.87
CA MET A 48 -14.93 -14.37 6.54
C MET A 48 -15.68 -15.36 5.66
N ARG A 49 -16.67 -14.90 4.88
CA ARG A 49 -17.53 -15.78 4.07
C ARG A 49 -16.89 -16.21 2.75
N LEU A 50 -16.15 -15.31 2.09
CA LEU A 50 -15.59 -15.51 0.75
C LEU A 50 -14.08 -15.83 0.76
N CYS A 51 -13.35 -15.40 1.80
CA CYS A 51 -11.90 -15.45 1.86
C CYS A 51 -11.37 -16.10 3.15
N SER A 52 -12.17 -16.97 3.78
CA SER A 52 -11.82 -17.65 5.03
C SER A 52 -10.45 -18.37 4.95
N SER A 53 -10.15 -18.98 3.80
CA SER A 53 -8.89 -19.69 3.54
C SER A 53 -7.65 -18.79 3.52
N GLU A 54 -7.82 -17.48 3.35
CA GLU A 54 -6.74 -16.51 3.33
C GLU A 54 -6.50 -15.84 4.70
N ILE A 55 -7.36 -16.08 5.69
CA ILE A 55 -7.20 -15.57 7.06
C ILE A 55 -6.12 -16.42 7.75
N PRO A 56 -5.16 -15.80 8.47
CA PRO A 56 -5.11 -14.43 8.98
C PRO A 56 -4.31 -13.43 8.12
N ASP A 57 -3.86 -13.81 6.93
CA ASP A 57 -3.02 -12.96 6.08
C ASP A 57 -3.81 -11.81 5.46
N ILE A 58 -3.83 -10.66 6.13
CA ILE A 58 -4.43 -9.41 5.63
C ILE A 58 -4.09 -9.09 4.15
N PRO A 59 -2.83 -9.19 3.68
CA PRO A 59 -2.54 -8.92 2.28
C PRO A 59 -3.20 -9.94 1.33
N ARG A 60 -3.30 -11.21 1.74
CA ARG A 60 -3.96 -12.24 0.92
C ARG A 60 -5.48 -12.10 0.96
N VAL A 61 -6.07 -11.83 2.12
CA VAL A 61 -7.50 -11.53 2.27
C VAL A 61 -7.89 -10.35 1.39
N ARG A 62 -7.08 -9.29 1.36
CA ARG A 62 -7.28 -8.15 0.45
C ARG A 62 -7.27 -8.59 -1.01
N ALA A 63 -6.26 -9.35 -1.42
CA ALA A 63 -6.18 -9.85 -2.79
C ALA A 63 -7.41 -10.71 -3.14
N CYS A 64 -7.85 -11.56 -2.22
CA CYS A 64 -9.06 -12.37 -2.37
C CYS A 64 -10.33 -11.51 -2.48
N MET A 65 -10.48 -10.47 -1.67
CA MET A 65 -11.60 -9.52 -1.72
C MET A 65 -11.62 -8.73 -3.02
N VAL A 66 -10.46 -8.30 -3.53
CA VAL A 66 -10.35 -7.62 -4.82
C VAL A 66 -10.76 -8.55 -5.97
N ARG A 67 -10.32 -9.82 -5.94
CA ARG A 67 -10.76 -10.84 -6.92
C ARG A 67 -12.27 -11.10 -6.82
N ASN A 68 -12.82 -11.09 -5.61
CA ASN A 68 -14.23 -11.33 -5.33
C ASN A 68 -15.06 -10.05 -5.21
N LYS A 69 -14.61 -8.91 -5.75
CA LYS A 69 -15.32 -7.63 -5.64
C LYS A 69 -16.75 -7.70 -6.21
N ALA A 70 -17.04 -8.63 -7.12
CA ALA A 70 -18.38 -8.88 -7.65
C ALA A 70 -19.30 -9.69 -6.71
N ASN A 71 -18.73 -10.40 -5.72
CA ASN A 71 -19.45 -11.27 -4.78
C ASN A 71 -19.57 -10.68 -3.37
N VAL A 72 -18.83 -9.61 -3.05
CA VAL A 72 -18.97 -8.89 -1.77
C VAL A 72 -20.28 -8.11 -1.71
N SER A 73 -20.72 -7.84 -0.48
CA SER A 73 -21.89 -7.03 -0.17
C SER A 73 -21.80 -5.63 -0.80
N PRO A 74 -22.93 -5.00 -1.15
CA PRO A 74 -22.95 -3.69 -1.80
C PRO A 74 -22.26 -2.60 -0.96
N GLY A 75 -22.39 -2.67 0.37
CA GLY A 75 -21.69 -1.75 1.29
C GLY A 75 -20.18 -1.88 1.21
N CYS A 76 -19.64 -3.10 1.28
CA CYS A 76 -18.21 -3.35 1.14
C CYS A 76 -17.69 -2.89 -0.24
N ARG A 77 -18.43 -3.17 -1.32
CA ARG A 77 -18.05 -2.74 -2.67
C ARG A 77 -17.94 -1.23 -2.82
N ALA A 78 -18.89 -0.49 -2.25
CA ALA A 78 -18.89 0.97 -2.28
C ALA A 78 -17.66 1.53 -1.56
N VAL A 79 -17.30 0.97 -0.40
CA VAL A 79 -16.10 1.40 0.33
C VAL A 79 -14.82 1.08 -0.45
N MET A 80 -14.69 -0.13 -1.01
CA MET A 80 -13.55 -0.50 -1.87
C MET A 80 -13.35 0.47 -3.04
N ASP A 81 -14.45 0.95 -3.61
CA ASP A 81 -14.44 1.89 -4.73
C ASP A 81 -14.05 3.32 -4.31
N ARG A 82 -14.59 3.77 -3.17
CA ARG A 82 -14.24 5.05 -2.53
C ARG A 82 -12.75 5.10 -2.21
N GLU A 83 -12.20 4.03 -1.63
CA GLU A 83 -10.79 3.91 -1.27
C GLU A 83 -9.91 3.95 -2.53
N ALA A 84 -10.27 3.19 -3.58
CA ALA A 84 -9.53 3.20 -4.85
C ALA A 84 -9.52 4.60 -5.50
N THR A 85 -10.65 5.31 -5.45
CA THR A 85 -10.77 6.68 -5.95
C THR A 85 -9.99 7.67 -5.08
N ALA A 86 -10.03 7.53 -3.76
CA ALA A 86 -9.29 8.37 -2.82
C ALA A 86 -7.78 8.20 -2.99
N SER A 87 -7.29 6.97 -3.18
CA SER A 87 -5.87 6.70 -3.50
C SER A 87 -5.46 7.39 -4.80
N ARG A 88 -6.26 7.27 -5.87
CA ARG A 88 -6.01 7.96 -7.15
C ARG A 88 -5.96 9.48 -6.99
N LYS A 89 -6.87 10.05 -6.20
CA LYS A 89 -6.90 11.50 -5.94
C LYS A 89 -5.67 11.98 -5.16
N ARG A 90 -5.22 11.20 -4.17
CA ARG A 90 -4.00 11.51 -3.39
C ARG A 90 -2.75 11.42 -4.25
N GLU A 91 -2.68 10.43 -5.12
CA GLU A 91 -1.58 10.27 -6.08
C GLU A 91 -1.54 11.42 -7.09
N ALA A 92 -2.70 11.92 -7.53
CA ALA A 92 -2.80 13.12 -8.37
C ALA A 92 -2.51 14.43 -7.63
N ALA A 93 -2.71 14.49 -6.31
CA ALA A 93 -2.45 15.68 -5.49
C ALA A 93 -1.02 15.72 -4.91
N ALA A 94 -0.32 14.58 -4.92
CA ALA A 94 1.09 14.47 -4.57
C ALA A 94 2.03 14.69 -5.77
N GLN A 95 1.46 14.82 -6.98
CA GLN A 95 2.13 15.20 -8.22
C GLN A 95 2.16 16.73 -8.38
#